data_AF-A0A7C3T8V2-F1
#
_entry.id   AF-A0A7C3T8V2-F1
#
_cell.length_a   1.000
_cell.length_b   1.000
_cell.length_c   1.000
_cell.angle_alpha   90.00
_cell.angle_beta   90.00
_cell.angle_gamma   90.00
#
_symmetry.space_group_name_H-M   'P 1'
#
loop_
_entity.id
_entity.type
_entity.pdbx_description
1 polymer ?
#
loop_
_entity_poly.entity_id
_entity_poly.type
_entity_poly.pdbx_seq_one_letter_code
_entity_poly.pdbx_strand_id
1 'polypeptide(L)'
;MQCRRCGFENTPDQRRCFRCGTILVADATVAILPPRMARWKRPLRRLSRAIRLLSGDRFDLYKGSEGPAAPRTRRRTIRLDRYSSWLAEMAIGLIPGLPYLINGQVRQVWPLLLAWLAFVGIGALCYATAVGFVALGLAIAIHAWLIIRRRIWATLKTVPERLVTTILLAVLLFILYLLVRPLVAPDISFVRTRISIPAMQIFEGDVLVVRSPARIPVRGMLVVVRQAAVGFDQTTGQTIRLPGTGLGQVIGLPGELVELHSDRFRVNGVELDTSKYPVPQRLKGLHLSTRLGHGQYFIALNYHSDIIADNPSLTANTCTVEGGRITGNVFMRWWPLWRRGRIGLD
;
A
#
# COMPACT_ATOMS: atom_id res chain seq x y z
N MET A 1 -62.71 -24.67 -32.78
CA MET A 1 -62.15 -24.25 -31.46
C MET A 1 -62.28 -22.73 -31.31
N GLN A 2 -62.83 -22.23 -30.20
CA GLN A 2 -63.01 -20.78 -30.00
C GLN A 2 -61.76 -20.12 -29.39
N CYS A 3 -61.31 -19.00 -29.95
CA CYS A 3 -60.16 -18.24 -29.46
C CYS A 3 -60.50 -17.52 -28.15
N ARG A 4 -59.79 -17.85 -27.06
CA ARG A 4 -60.00 -17.21 -25.74
C ARG A 4 -59.76 -15.70 -25.70
N ARG A 5 -59.01 -15.15 -26.66
CA ARG A 5 -58.68 -13.71 -26.70
C ARG A 5 -59.72 -12.87 -27.44
N CYS A 6 -60.26 -13.38 -28.54
CA CYS A 6 -61.13 -12.59 -29.43
C CYS A 6 -62.48 -13.24 -29.74
N GLY A 7 -62.77 -14.41 -29.16
CA GLY A 7 -64.04 -15.12 -29.35
C GLY A 7 -64.23 -15.78 -30.73
N PHE A 8 -63.28 -15.63 -31.65
CA PHE A 8 -63.40 -16.17 -33.01
C PHE A 8 -63.34 -17.69 -33.04
N GLU A 9 -64.24 -18.32 -33.80
CA GLU A 9 -64.31 -19.76 -33.96
C GLU A 9 -63.40 -20.21 -35.11
N ASN A 10 -62.31 -20.91 -34.79
CA ASN A 10 -61.31 -21.33 -35.77
C ASN A 10 -61.57 -22.77 -36.21
N THR A 11 -61.16 -23.08 -37.44
CA THR A 11 -61.17 -24.44 -37.97
C THR A 11 -60.38 -25.40 -37.08
N PRO A 12 -60.81 -26.68 -36.98
CA PRO A 12 -59.99 -27.73 -36.39
C PRO A 12 -58.60 -27.74 -37.05
N ASP A 13 -57.56 -28.06 -36.28
CA ASP A 13 -56.14 -28.13 -36.70
C ASP A 13 -55.35 -26.80 -36.83
N GLN A 14 -55.99 -25.63 -36.68
CA GLN A 14 -55.22 -24.38 -36.64
C GLN A 14 -54.51 -24.14 -35.29
N ARG A 15 -53.18 -24.03 -35.33
CA ARG A 15 -52.33 -23.74 -34.15
C ARG A 15 -52.42 -22.29 -33.66
N ARG A 16 -52.84 -21.36 -34.51
CA ARG A 16 -53.00 -19.93 -34.19
C ARG A 16 -54.36 -19.43 -34.66
N CYS A 17 -54.91 -18.47 -33.95
CA CYS A 17 -56.17 -17.84 -34.34
C CYS A 17 -55.97 -17.03 -35.62
N PHE A 18 -56.81 -17.29 -36.62
CA PHE A 18 -56.78 -16.59 -37.89
C PHE A 18 -56.94 -15.06 -37.73
N ARG A 19 -57.80 -14.64 -36.78
CA ARG A 19 -58.13 -13.22 -36.59
C ARG A 19 -57.07 -12.42 -35.83
N CYS A 20 -56.50 -12.98 -34.76
CA CYS A 20 -55.63 -12.22 -33.85
C CYS A 20 -54.24 -12.85 -33.61
N GLY A 21 -53.93 -13.95 -34.29
CA GLY A 21 -52.64 -14.64 -34.20
C GLY A 21 -52.36 -15.36 -32.88
N THR A 22 -53.31 -15.37 -31.93
CA THR A 22 -53.11 -16.00 -30.60
C THR A 22 -53.00 -17.51 -30.76
N ILE A 23 -52.00 -18.13 -30.14
CA ILE A 23 -51.75 -19.57 -30.19
C ILE A 23 -52.92 -20.30 -29.50
N LEU A 24 -53.59 -21.20 -30.21
CA LEU A 24 -54.79 -21.92 -29.76
C LEU A 24 -54.47 -23.25 -29.06
N VAL A 25 -53.38 -23.89 -29.48
CA VAL A 25 -52.91 -25.16 -28.91
C VAL A 25 -51.47 -24.93 -28.45
N ALA A 26 -51.27 -24.92 -27.13
CA ALA A 26 -49.94 -24.82 -26.52
C ALA A 26 -49.24 -26.18 -26.62
N ASP A 27 -48.80 -26.55 -27.84
CA ASP A 27 -48.23 -27.86 -28.16
C ASP A 27 -46.80 -28.08 -27.61
N ALA A 28 -46.29 -27.13 -26.84
CA ALA A 28 -45.04 -27.29 -26.13
C ALA A 28 -45.18 -26.63 -24.76
N THR A 29 -45.03 -27.43 -23.71
CA THR A 29 -44.44 -26.93 -22.46
C THR A 29 -43.09 -26.33 -22.83
N VAL A 30 -43.07 -25.03 -23.15
CA VAL A 30 -41.83 -24.27 -23.28
C VAL A 30 -41.21 -24.37 -21.90
N ALA A 31 -40.21 -25.25 -21.77
CA ALA A 31 -39.40 -25.32 -20.58
C ALA A 31 -38.66 -23.98 -20.51
N ILE A 32 -39.27 -23.01 -19.84
CA ILE A 32 -38.62 -21.77 -19.43
C ILE A 32 -37.62 -22.22 -18.38
N LEU A 33 -36.45 -22.67 -18.83
CA LEU A 33 -35.27 -22.83 -18.01
C LEU A 33 -34.69 -21.44 -17.86
N PRO A 34 -34.98 -20.70 -16.77
CA PRO A 34 -34.33 -19.42 -16.56
C PRO A 34 -32.82 -19.66 -16.61
N PRO A 35 -32.04 -18.82 -17.31
CA PRO A 35 -30.60 -19.00 -17.39
C PRO A 35 -30.03 -19.13 -15.97
N ARG A 36 -29.52 -20.31 -15.64
CA ARG A 36 -28.98 -20.60 -14.31
C ARG A 36 -27.76 -19.70 -14.13
N MET A 37 -27.91 -18.71 -13.26
CA MET A 37 -26.84 -17.78 -12.95
C MET A 37 -25.66 -18.56 -12.35
N ALA A 38 -24.45 -18.37 -12.89
CA ALA A 38 -23.26 -19.01 -12.36
C ALA A 38 -23.10 -18.72 -10.85
N ARG A 39 -22.76 -19.74 -10.06
CA ARG A 39 -22.77 -19.68 -8.59
C ARG A 39 -21.92 -18.54 -8.02
N TRP A 40 -20.82 -18.18 -8.70
CA TRP A 40 -19.93 -17.08 -8.31
C TRP A 40 -20.57 -15.68 -8.41
N LYS A 41 -21.64 -15.51 -9.20
CA LYS A 41 -22.34 -14.21 -9.33
C LYS A 41 -23.30 -13.92 -8.17
N ARG A 42 -23.69 -14.94 -7.39
CA ARG A 42 -24.60 -14.82 -6.24
C ARG A 42 -24.07 -13.89 -5.13
N PRO A 43 -22.82 -14.04 -4.65
CA PRO A 43 -22.26 -13.14 -3.63
C PRO A 43 -22.12 -11.69 -4.15
N LEU A 44 -21.66 -11.51 -5.40
CA LEU A 44 -21.55 -10.19 -6.02
C LEU A 44 -22.90 -9.46 -6.10
N ARG A 45 -23.98 -10.19 -6.40
CA ARG A 45 -25.33 -9.62 -6.43
C ARG A 45 -25.80 -9.18 -5.04
N ARG A 46 -25.52 -9.96 -3.99
CA ARG A 46 -25.86 -9.59 -2.60
C ARG A 46 -25.12 -8.32 -2.19
N LEU A 47 -23.82 -8.24 -2.47
CA LEU A 47 -23.01 -7.05 -2.22
C LEU A 47 -23.55 -5.84 -2.98
N SER A 48 -23.84 -5.99 -4.29
CA SER A 48 -24.42 -4.90 -5.10
C SER A 48 -25.80 -4.42 -4.62
N ARG A 49 -26.58 -5.28 -3.96
CA ARG A 49 -27.86 -4.93 -3.35
C ARG A 49 -27.67 -4.21 -2.03
N ALA A 50 -26.79 -4.73 -1.16
CA ALA A 50 -26.47 -4.09 0.12
C ALA A 50 -25.92 -2.67 -0.10
N ILE A 51 -25.02 -2.51 -1.07
CA ILE A 51 -24.49 -1.19 -1.44
C ILE A 51 -25.58 -0.29 -2.02
N ARG A 52 -26.49 -0.81 -2.88
CA ARG A 52 -27.63 -0.02 -3.39
C ARG A 52 -28.58 0.46 -2.29
N LEU A 53 -28.84 -0.39 -1.31
CA LEU A 53 -29.65 -0.05 -0.14
C LEU A 53 -28.97 1.02 0.72
N LEU A 54 -27.66 0.89 0.94
CA LEU A 54 -26.84 1.89 1.66
C LEU A 54 -26.71 3.21 0.89
N SER A 55 -26.72 3.16 -0.45
CA SER A 55 -26.62 4.34 -1.33
C SER A 55 -27.96 5.06 -1.51
N GLY A 56 -29.03 4.60 -0.86
CA GLY A 56 -30.34 5.27 -0.83
C GLY A 56 -31.00 5.40 -2.20
N ASP A 57 -31.45 4.29 -2.79
CA ASP A 57 -32.52 4.11 -3.81
C ASP A 57 -32.70 5.15 -4.96
N ARG A 58 -31.73 6.02 -5.21
CA ARG A 58 -31.80 7.11 -6.22
C ARG A 58 -30.74 7.00 -7.31
N PHE A 59 -29.97 5.92 -7.34
CA PHE A 59 -29.24 5.51 -8.54
C PHE A 59 -30.21 4.84 -9.53
N ASP A 60 -31.33 5.50 -9.82
CA ASP A 60 -32.09 5.24 -11.03
C ASP A 60 -31.21 5.68 -12.18
N LEU A 61 -30.52 4.68 -12.73
CA LEU A 61 -29.82 4.74 -13.98
C LEU A 61 -30.68 5.53 -14.97
N TYR A 62 -30.06 6.58 -15.50
CA TYR A 62 -30.40 7.23 -16.76
C TYR A 62 -30.35 6.17 -17.87
N LYS A 63 -31.31 5.23 -17.85
CA LYS A 63 -31.66 4.40 -18.99
C LYS A 63 -32.50 5.31 -19.86
N GLY A 64 -31.86 5.89 -20.86
CA GLY A 64 -32.55 6.34 -22.06
C GLY A 64 -33.33 5.15 -22.61
N SER A 65 -34.62 5.10 -22.30
CA SER A 65 -35.59 4.26 -22.98
C SER A 65 -36.89 5.03 -22.96
N GLU A 66 -37.29 5.46 -24.15
CA GLU A 66 -38.57 6.06 -24.52
C GLU A 66 -39.72 5.06 -24.29
N GLY A 67 -39.92 4.64 -23.05
CA GLY A 67 -41.01 3.77 -22.62
C GLY A 67 -42.12 4.58 -21.95
N PRO A 68 -43.40 4.27 -22.20
CA PRO A 68 -44.53 5.03 -21.67
C PRO A 68 -44.50 5.05 -20.14
N ALA A 69 -44.67 6.25 -19.61
CA ALA A 69 -44.51 6.60 -18.21
C ALA A 69 -45.43 5.78 -17.28
N ALA A 70 -44.85 4.89 -16.48
CA ALA A 70 -45.53 4.35 -15.31
C ALA A 70 -45.67 5.46 -14.24
N PRO A 71 -46.79 5.48 -13.50
CA PRO A 71 -47.10 6.56 -12.56
C PRO A 71 -46.10 6.54 -11.39
N ARG A 72 -45.21 7.54 -11.38
CA ARG A 72 -44.25 7.79 -10.30
C ARG A 72 -45.01 8.27 -9.06
N THR A 73 -45.23 7.37 -8.11
CA THR A 73 -45.66 7.73 -6.75
C THR A 73 -44.62 8.69 -6.16
N ARG A 74 -45.05 9.95 -6.02
CA ARG A 74 -44.29 11.11 -5.58
C ARG A 74 -43.95 10.99 -4.09
N ARG A 75 -43.04 10.08 -3.74
CA ARG A 75 -42.45 10.04 -2.39
C ARG A 75 -41.60 11.30 -2.22
N ARG A 76 -42.17 12.28 -1.51
CA ARG A 76 -41.47 13.40 -0.86
C ARG A 76 -40.28 12.83 -0.09
N THR A 77 -39.13 12.80 -0.75
CA THR A 77 -37.86 12.41 -0.16
C THR A 77 -37.12 13.70 0.11
N ILE A 78 -36.97 13.92 1.41
CA ILE A 78 -36.60 15.13 2.13
C ILE A 78 -35.26 15.68 1.61
N ARG A 79 -35.14 17.01 1.54
CA ARG A 79 -33.97 17.78 1.04
C ARG A 79 -32.64 17.50 1.78
N LEU A 80 -32.62 16.62 2.78
CA LEU A 80 -31.42 16.14 3.48
C LEU A 80 -30.50 15.26 2.59
N ASP A 81 -30.96 14.82 1.41
CA ASP A 81 -30.25 13.89 0.52
C ASP A 81 -29.04 14.47 -0.25
N ARG A 82 -28.92 15.79 -0.40
CA ARG A 82 -27.92 16.36 -1.33
C ARG A 82 -26.50 16.33 -0.77
N TYR A 83 -26.32 16.48 0.55
CA TYR A 83 -25.02 16.42 1.20
C TYR A 83 -24.61 15.00 1.61
N SER A 84 -25.56 14.17 2.07
CA SER A 84 -25.29 12.77 2.42
C SER A 84 -24.88 11.93 1.20
N SER A 85 -25.43 12.22 0.02
CA SER A 85 -25.07 11.51 -1.21
C SER A 85 -23.67 11.83 -1.72
N TRP A 86 -23.17 13.06 -1.54
CA TRP A 86 -21.80 13.42 -1.95
C TRP A 86 -20.75 12.74 -1.06
N LEU A 87 -20.94 12.76 0.26
CA LEU A 87 -20.02 12.09 1.19
C LEU A 87 -20.02 10.56 0.97
N ALA A 88 -21.20 9.95 0.78
CA ALA A 88 -21.29 8.54 0.47
C ALA A 88 -20.59 8.19 -0.85
N GLU A 89 -20.74 9.02 -1.89
CA GLU A 89 -20.05 8.83 -3.16
C GLU A 89 -18.54 9.01 -3.05
N MET A 90 -18.07 9.99 -2.28
CA MET A 90 -16.64 10.16 -1.98
C MET A 90 -16.10 8.94 -1.23
N ALA A 91 -16.82 8.46 -0.22
CA ALA A 91 -16.45 7.27 0.56
C ALA A 91 -16.39 6.01 -0.31
N ILE A 92 -17.37 5.79 -1.19
CA ILE A 92 -17.33 4.70 -2.18
C ILE A 92 -16.19 4.91 -3.18
N GLY A 93 -15.92 6.16 -3.53
CA GLY A 93 -14.84 6.57 -4.41
C GLY A 93 -13.44 6.34 -3.86
N LEU A 94 -13.28 6.15 -2.53
CA LEU A 94 -12.00 5.76 -1.91
C LEU A 94 -11.49 4.41 -2.41
N ILE A 95 -12.39 3.56 -2.93
CA ILE A 95 -12.02 2.34 -3.63
C ILE A 95 -12.01 2.63 -5.13
N PRO A 96 -10.83 2.66 -5.78
CA PRO A 96 -10.71 3.07 -7.17
C PRO A 96 -11.52 2.15 -8.08
N GLY A 97 -12.38 2.76 -8.91
CA GLY A 97 -13.25 2.03 -9.84
C GLY A 97 -14.54 1.46 -9.23
N LEU A 98 -14.69 1.44 -7.90
CA LEU A 98 -15.89 0.89 -7.25
C LEU A 98 -17.20 1.59 -7.66
N PRO A 99 -17.26 2.94 -7.77
CA PRO A 99 -18.45 3.60 -8.30
C PRO A 99 -18.84 3.09 -9.69
N TYR A 100 -17.87 2.87 -10.58
CA TYR A 100 -18.14 2.38 -11.94
C TYR A 100 -18.58 0.91 -11.95
N LEU A 101 -18.09 0.10 -11.01
CA LEU A 101 -18.52 -1.28 -10.82
C LEU A 101 -19.99 -1.35 -10.38
N ILE A 102 -20.39 -0.55 -9.39
CA ILE A 102 -21.76 -0.51 -8.88
C ILE A 102 -22.74 -0.07 -9.98
N ASN A 103 -22.30 0.85 -10.85
CA ASN A 103 -23.12 1.41 -11.93
C ASN A 103 -23.06 0.59 -13.24
N GLY A 104 -22.31 -0.51 -13.30
CA GLY A 104 -22.18 -1.33 -14.51
C GLY A 104 -21.42 -0.63 -15.65
N GLN A 105 -20.67 0.44 -15.37
CA GLN A 105 -19.95 1.26 -16.34
C GLN A 105 -18.45 0.96 -16.38
N VAL A 106 -18.01 -0.18 -15.83
CA VAL A 106 -16.58 -0.56 -15.72
C VAL A 106 -15.85 -0.48 -17.06
N ARG A 107 -16.50 -0.86 -18.16
CA ARG A 107 -15.90 -0.83 -19.50
C ARG A 107 -15.37 0.57 -19.90
N GLN A 108 -15.97 1.64 -19.41
CA GLN A 108 -15.56 3.02 -19.71
C GLN A 108 -14.30 3.48 -18.96
N VAL A 109 -13.97 2.81 -17.85
CA VAL A 109 -12.82 3.15 -16.99
C VAL A 109 -11.81 2.02 -16.89
N TRP A 110 -12.06 0.88 -17.52
CA TRP A 110 -11.18 -0.27 -17.50
C TRP A 110 -9.71 0.05 -17.81
N PRO A 111 -9.35 0.80 -18.87
CA PRO A 111 -7.94 1.13 -19.13
C PRO A 111 -7.32 1.98 -18.01
N LEU A 112 -8.08 2.91 -17.43
CA LEU A 112 -7.60 3.73 -16.31
C LEU A 112 -7.42 2.90 -15.03
N LEU A 113 -8.32 1.95 -14.78
CA LEU A 113 -8.21 1.05 -13.64
C LEU A 113 -6.99 0.11 -13.79
N LEU A 114 -6.75 -0.40 -15.01
CA LEU A 114 -5.56 -1.18 -15.30
C LEU A 114 -4.28 -0.35 -15.15
N ALA A 115 -4.25 0.88 -15.67
CA ALA A 115 -3.12 1.79 -15.50
C ALA A 115 -2.87 2.09 -14.02
N TRP A 116 -3.93 2.36 -13.24
CA TRP A 116 -3.85 2.53 -11.80
C TRP A 116 -3.24 1.29 -11.12
N LEU A 117 -3.73 0.09 -11.41
CA LEU A 117 -3.18 -1.17 -10.87
C LEU A 117 -1.71 -1.35 -11.24
N ALA A 118 -1.33 -1.06 -12.48
CA ALA A 118 0.04 -1.15 -12.94
C ALA A 118 0.96 -0.19 -12.17
N PHE A 119 0.54 1.07 -11.99
CA PHE A 119 1.31 2.05 -11.24
C PHE A 119 1.40 1.74 -9.75
N VAL A 120 0.34 1.21 -9.12
CA VAL A 120 0.41 0.70 -7.75
C VAL A 120 1.38 -0.48 -7.66
N GLY A 121 1.32 -1.41 -8.62
CA GLY A 121 2.23 -2.55 -8.69
C GLY A 121 3.70 -2.12 -8.81
N ILE A 122 4.00 -1.23 -9.76
CA ILE A 122 5.35 -0.67 -9.95
C ILE A 122 5.78 0.13 -8.71
N GLY A 123 4.88 0.94 -8.15
CA GLY A 123 5.11 1.71 -6.94
C GLY A 123 5.46 0.86 -5.73
N ALA A 124 4.76 -0.26 -5.54
CA ALA A 124 5.05 -1.24 -4.52
C ALA A 124 6.39 -1.94 -4.80
N LEU A 125 6.59 -2.49 -6.01
CA LEU A 125 7.82 -3.18 -6.39
C LEU A 125 9.06 -2.28 -6.27
N CYS A 126 8.94 -1.00 -6.57
CA CYS A 126 10.02 -0.02 -6.51
C CYS A 126 9.92 0.88 -5.26
N TYR A 127 9.24 0.43 -4.20
CA TYR A 127 9.02 1.24 -3.00
C TYR A 127 10.34 1.80 -2.41
N ALA A 128 10.27 3.03 -1.91
CA ALA A 128 11.43 3.81 -1.41
C ALA A 128 12.51 4.15 -2.46
N THR A 129 12.16 4.10 -3.75
CA THR A 129 12.97 4.64 -4.86
C THR A 129 12.24 5.80 -5.54
N ALA A 130 12.96 6.64 -6.29
CA ALA A 130 12.37 7.73 -7.07
C ALA A 130 11.30 7.22 -8.07
N VAL A 131 11.60 6.12 -8.76
CA VAL A 131 10.66 5.47 -9.71
C VAL A 131 9.39 5.03 -8.98
N GLY A 132 9.53 4.41 -7.80
CA GLY A 132 8.38 4.00 -7.00
C GLY A 132 7.52 5.18 -6.56
N PHE A 133 8.13 6.28 -6.13
CA PHE A 133 7.40 7.49 -5.74
C PHE A 133 6.66 8.14 -6.92
N VAL A 134 7.29 8.23 -8.09
CA VAL A 134 6.63 8.74 -9.30
C VAL A 134 5.44 7.85 -9.69
N ALA A 135 5.62 6.52 -9.69
CA ALA A 135 4.54 5.59 -9.99
C ALA A 135 3.37 5.71 -8.99
N LEU A 136 3.65 5.78 -7.69
CA LEU A 136 2.60 6.00 -6.68
C LEU A 136 1.90 7.35 -6.84
N GLY A 137 2.62 8.42 -7.17
CA GLY A 137 2.04 9.73 -7.48
C GLY A 137 1.09 9.67 -8.67
N LEU A 138 1.49 9.00 -9.76
CA LEU A 138 0.63 8.77 -10.92
C LEU A 138 -0.60 7.90 -10.59
N ALA A 139 -0.44 6.88 -9.75
CA ALA A 139 -1.57 6.09 -9.26
C ALA A 139 -2.56 6.96 -8.48
N ILE A 140 -2.09 7.81 -7.57
CA ILE A 140 -2.94 8.74 -6.82
C ILE A 140 -3.65 9.73 -7.77
N ALA A 141 -2.95 10.26 -8.78
CA ALA A 141 -3.53 11.16 -9.76
C ALA A 141 -4.66 10.48 -10.58
N ILE A 142 -4.44 9.25 -11.05
CA ILE A 142 -5.48 8.46 -11.74
C ILE A 142 -6.64 8.16 -10.80
N HIS A 143 -6.37 7.86 -9.53
CA HIS A 143 -7.42 7.62 -8.54
C HIS A 143 -8.30 8.88 -8.33
N ALA A 144 -7.68 10.04 -8.13
CA ALA A 144 -8.38 11.33 -8.04
C ALA A 144 -9.21 11.59 -9.31
N TRP A 145 -8.63 11.34 -10.49
CA TRP A 145 -9.32 11.49 -11.77
C TRP A 145 -10.55 10.58 -11.89
N LEU A 146 -10.44 9.32 -11.49
CA LEU A 146 -11.55 8.36 -11.50
C LEU A 146 -12.72 8.83 -10.64
N ILE A 147 -12.45 9.44 -9.48
CA ILE A 147 -13.48 10.00 -8.59
C ILE A 147 -14.14 11.23 -9.23
N ILE A 148 -13.34 12.13 -9.79
CA ILE A 148 -13.79 13.42 -10.30
C ILE A 148 -14.59 13.31 -11.61
N ARG A 149 -14.17 12.42 -12.51
CA ARG A 149 -14.65 12.31 -13.91
C ARG A 149 -16.17 12.18 -14.04
N ARG A 150 -16.86 11.58 -13.06
CA ARG A 150 -18.28 11.23 -13.22
C ARG A 150 -19.26 12.36 -12.88
N ARG A 151 -19.06 13.03 -11.74
CA ARG A 151 -20.08 13.95 -11.18
C ARG A 151 -19.55 15.35 -10.94
N ILE A 152 -18.34 15.43 -10.40
CA ILE A 152 -17.68 16.71 -10.12
C ILE A 152 -17.42 17.47 -11.43
N TRP A 153 -17.03 16.78 -12.51
CA TRP A 153 -16.86 17.43 -13.81
C TRP A 153 -18.13 18.07 -14.38
N ALA A 154 -19.31 17.53 -14.08
CA ALA A 154 -20.57 18.12 -14.51
C ALA A 154 -20.94 19.37 -13.70
N THR A 155 -20.45 19.47 -12.45
CA THR A 155 -20.70 20.63 -11.58
C THR A 155 -19.67 21.74 -11.72
N LEU A 156 -18.42 21.42 -12.06
CA LEU A 156 -17.34 22.38 -12.22
C LEU A 156 -17.35 22.97 -13.63
N LYS A 157 -17.55 24.29 -13.73
CA LYS A 157 -17.73 24.98 -15.01
C LYS A 157 -16.40 25.38 -15.63
N THR A 158 -15.43 25.76 -14.80
CA THR A 158 -14.17 26.33 -15.28
C THR A 158 -13.00 25.33 -15.19
N VAL A 159 -12.01 25.48 -16.07
CA VAL A 159 -10.78 24.67 -16.05
C VAL A 159 -10.00 24.85 -14.74
N PRO A 160 -9.82 26.07 -14.20
CA PRO A 160 -9.13 26.28 -12.92
C PRO A 160 -9.82 25.57 -11.75
N GLU A 161 -11.15 25.62 -11.66
CA GLU A 161 -11.90 24.87 -10.63
C GLU A 161 -11.61 23.37 -10.68
N ARG A 162 -11.58 22.80 -11.90
CA ARG A 162 -11.30 21.38 -12.11
C ARG A 162 -9.88 21.03 -11.70
N LEU A 163 -8.90 21.87 -12.05
CA LEU A 163 -7.51 21.69 -11.69
C LEU A 163 -7.32 21.74 -10.16
N VAL A 164 -7.82 22.78 -9.50
CA VAL A 164 -7.74 22.97 -8.05
C VAL A 164 -8.40 21.80 -7.32
N THR A 165 -9.61 21.40 -7.71
CA THR A 165 -10.32 20.28 -7.10
C THR A 165 -9.55 18.96 -7.27
N THR A 166 -8.92 18.75 -8.43
CA THR A 166 -8.09 17.55 -8.70
C THR A 166 -6.85 17.53 -7.81
N ILE A 167 -6.15 18.66 -7.67
CA ILE A 167 -4.98 18.77 -6.80
C ILE A 167 -5.36 18.53 -5.34
N LEU A 168 -6.42 19.17 -4.85
CA LEU A 168 -6.90 18.99 -3.46
C LEU A 168 -7.26 17.53 -3.18
N LEU A 169 -7.97 16.88 -4.11
CA LEU A 169 -8.32 15.47 -3.95
C LEU A 169 -7.09 14.56 -4.00
N ALA A 170 -6.12 14.85 -4.87
CA ALA A 170 -4.87 14.12 -4.93
C ALA A 170 -4.07 14.25 -3.63
N VAL A 171 -3.99 15.45 -3.03
CA VAL A 171 -3.36 15.67 -1.72
C VAL A 171 -4.10 14.91 -0.62
N LEU A 172 -5.43 14.95 -0.60
CA LEU A 172 -6.23 14.20 0.39
C LEU A 172 -6.00 12.69 0.26
N LEU A 173 -6.00 12.15 -0.96
CA LEU A 173 -5.71 10.75 -1.22
C LEU A 173 -4.27 10.40 -0.85
N PHE A 174 -3.30 11.29 -1.11
CA PHE A 174 -1.92 11.09 -0.69
C PHE A 174 -1.81 10.96 0.84
N ILE A 175 -2.45 11.87 1.59
CA ILE A 175 -2.52 11.79 3.06
C ILE A 175 -3.16 10.47 3.49
N LEU A 176 -4.27 10.07 2.86
CA LEU A 176 -4.92 8.80 3.17
C LEU A 176 -4.01 7.60 2.91
N TYR A 177 -3.27 7.58 1.80
CA TYR A 177 -2.31 6.52 1.48
C TYR A 177 -1.18 6.45 2.53
N LEU A 178 -0.72 7.59 3.03
CA LEU A 178 0.24 7.65 4.13
C LEU A 178 -0.34 7.09 5.44
N LEU A 179 -1.60 7.39 5.74
CA LEU A 179 -2.29 6.90 6.95
C LEU A 179 -2.66 5.42 6.88
N VAL A 180 -2.91 4.88 5.69
CA VAL A 180 -3.21 3.45 5.49
C VAL A 180 -1.96 2.59 5.63
N ARG A 181 -0.77 3.11 5.32
CA ARG A 181 0.50 2.38 5.42
C ARG A 181 0.69 1.69 6.80
N PRO A 182 0.62 2.38 7.95
CA PRO A 182 0.79 1.73 9.26
C PRO A 182 -0.31 0.73 9.59
N LEU A 183 -1.50 0.81 8.98
CA LEU A 183 -2.59 -0.15 9.21
C LEU A 183 -2.33 -1.49 8.49
N VAL A 184 -1.74 -1.46 7.29
CA VAL A 184 -1.52 -2.66 6.49
C VAL A 184 -0.25 -3.40 6.91
N ALA A 185 0.77 -2.66 7.33
CA ALA A 185 2.06 -3.23 7.70
C ALA A 185 2.68 -2.45 8.89
N PRO A 186 2.10 -2.56 10.10
CA PRO A 186 2.55 -1.80 11.27
C PRO A 186 4.01 -2.08 11.64
N ASP A 187 4.43 -3.31 11.38
CA ASP A 187 5.72 -3.86 11.79
C ASP A 187 6.79 -3.75 10.70
N ILE A 188 6.50 -3.11 9.57
CA ILE A 188 7.42 -3.06 8.42
C ILE A 188 7.87 -1.63 8.15
N SER A 189 9.19 -1.45 8.19
CA SER A 189 9.84 -0.22 7.74
C SER A 189 10.88 -0.52 6.66
N PHE A 190 11.31 0.54 5.97
CA PHE A 190 12.29 0.45 4.90
C PHE A 190 13.45 1.37 5.24
N VAL A 191 14.68 0.89 5.07
CA VAL A 191 15.91 1.66 5.28
C VAL A 191 16.79 1.54 4.05
N ARG A 192 17.42 2.64 3.64
CA ARG A 192 18.43 2.62 2.58
C ARG A 192 19.80 2.42 3.23
N THR A 193 20.53 1.40 2.80
CA THR A 193 21.87 1.17 3.36
C THR A 193 22.87 2.19 2.84
N ARG A 194 23.80 2.58 3.71
CA ARG A 194 24.96 3.44 3.42
C ARG A 194 26.29 2.69 3.52
N ILE A 195 26.23 1.37 3.70
CA ILE A 195 27.39 0.50 3.81
C ILE A 195 27.21 -0.68 2.86
N SER A 196 28.34 -1.14 2.33
CA SER A 196 28.40 -2.37 1.54
C SER A 196 28.89 -3.50 2.43
N ILE A 197 28.18 -4.62 2.42
CA ILE A 197 28.50 -5.85 3.15
C ILE A 197 28.53 -6.99 2.13
N PRO A 198 29.70 -7.25 1.51
CA PRO A 198 29.83 -8.19 0.40
C PRO A 198 29.37 -9.61 0.73
N ALA A 199 29.63 -10.11 1.94
CA ALA A 199 29.18 -11.45 2.36
C ALA A 199 27.66 -11.62 2.36
N MET A 200 26.90 -10.54 2.56
CA MET A 200 25.42 -10.56 2.46
C MET A 200 24.93 -10.08 1.10
N GLN A 201 25.84 -9.81 0.17
CA GLN A 201 25.60 -9.16 -1.12
C GLN A 201 24.91 -7.78 -0.98
N ILE A 202 25.07 -7.08 0.13
CA ILE A 202 24.44 -5.78 0.34
C ILE A 202 25.38 -4.70 -0.16
N PHE A 203 24.86 -3.75 -0.93
CA PHE A 203 25.64 -2.64 -1.48
C PHE A 203 25.02 -1.31 -1.08
N GLU A 204 25.85 -0.27 -0.98
CA GLU A 204 25.39 1.09 -0.76
C GLU A 204 24.24 1.46 -1.72
N GLY A 205 23.17 2.04 -1.17
CA GLY A 205 21.97 2.42 -1.92
C GLY A 205 20.90 1.33 -2.02
N ASP A 206 21.18 0.08 -1.65
CA ASP A 206 20.16 -0.96 -1.55
C ASP A 206 19.07 -0.54 -0.55
N VAL A 207 17.82 -0.92 -0.84
CA VAL A 207 16.68 -0.71 0.08
C VAL A 207 16.43 -2.01 0.81
N LEU A 208 16.45 -1.94 2.14
CA LEU A 208 16.29 -3.07 3.04
C LEU A 208 14.93 -2.97 3.76
N VAL A 209 14.31 -4.13 3.99
CA VAL A 209 13.08 -4.25 4.76
C VAL A 209 13.42 -4.63 6.19
N VAL A 210 12.87 -3.86 7.12
CA VAL A 210 13.08 -3.98 8.56
C VAL A 210 11.79 -4.43 9.20
N ARG A 211 11.88 -5.40 10.11
CA ARG A 211 10.76 -5.86 10.94
C ARG A 211 10.90 -5.32 12.36
N SER A 212 9.84 -4.73 12.88
CA SER A 212 9.71 -4.21 14.25
C SER A 212 8.60 -4.97 15.01
N PRO A 213 8.69 -5.20 16.32
CA PRO A 213 9.89 -4.97 17.14
C PRO A 213 11.03 -5.91 16.75
N ALA A 214 12.25 -5.55 17.16
CA ALA A 214 13.42 -6.40 16.95
C ALA A 214 13.24 -7.75 17.68
N ARG A 215 13.62 -8.84 17.02
CA ARG A 215 13.93 -10.12 17.70
C ARG A 215 15.28 -10.01 18.40
N ILE A 216 15.56 -10.95 19.30
CA ILE A 216 16.87 -11.07 19.97
C ILE A 216 17.98 -11.02 18.90
N PRO A 217 18.85 -9.99 18.95
CA PRO A 217 19.93 -9.85 17.98
C PRO A 217 20.94 -10.99 18.12
N VAL A 218 21.39 -11.51 16.99
CA VAL A 218 22.50 -12.46 16.91
C VAL A 218 23.66 -11.82 16.18
N ARG A 219 24.89 -12.30 16.43
CA ARG A 219 26.08 -11.79 15.76
C ARG A 219 25.91 -11.89 14.24
N GLY A 220 26.28 -10.83 13.52
CA GLY A 220 26.13 -10.71 12.08
C GLY A 220 24.77 -10.19 11.64
N MET A 221 23.76 -10.14 12.51
CA MET A 221 22.45 -9.60 12.14
C MET A 221 22.56 -8.10 11.83
N LEU A 222 21.83 -7.67 10.81
CA LEU A 222 21.64 -6.25 10.53
C LEU A 222 20.43 -5.73 11.28
N VAL A 223 20.65 -4.66 12.02
CA VAL A 223 19.64 -4.09 12.91
C VAL A 223 19.55 -2.58 12.73
N VAL A 224 18.35 -2.06 12.94
CA VAL A 224 18.12 -0.62 13.04
C VAL A 224 18.12 -0.26 14.52
N VAL A 225 18.89 0.76 14.86
CA VAL A 225 19.03 1.27 16.22
C VAL A 225 18.50 2.68 16.29
N ARG A 226 17.80 3.01 17.39
CA ARG A 226 17.50 4.39 17.76
C ARG A 226 18.72 4.92 18.50
N GLN A 227 19.42 5.84 17.87
CA GLN A 227 20.55 6.52 18.50
C GLN A 227 20.22 7.98 18.72
N ALA A 228 20.60 8.49 19.89
CA ALA A 228 20.82 9.91 20.02
C ALA A 228 22.07 10.21 19.21
N ALA A 229 21.90 10.76 18.01
CA ALA A 229 23.02 11.32 17.27
C ALA A 229 23.60 12.43 18.14
N VAL A 230 24.86 12.28 18.51
CA VAL A 230 25.60 13.23 19.31
C VAL A 230 26.14 14.27 18.33
N GLY A 231 25.35 15.31 18.10
CA GLY A 231 25.76 16.50 17.36
C GLY A 231 26.57 17.43 18.27
N PHE A 232 27.43 18.23 17.68
CA PHE A 232 28.09 19.33 18.38
C PHE A 232 27.61 20.62 17.75
N ASP A 233 27.05 21.48 18.58
CA ASP A 233 26.70 22.83 18.20
C ASP A 233 27.95 23.70 18.27
N GLN A 234 28.47 24.08 17.10
CA GLN A 234 29.67 24.93 17.01
C GLN A 234 29.46 26.32 17.62
N THR A 235 28.22 26.81 17.65
CA THR A 235 27.89 28.13 18.22
C THR A 235 27.84 28.13 19.74
N THR A 236 27.35 27.06 20.35
CA THR A 236 27.22 26.97 21.83
C THR A 236 28.30 26.12 22.50
N GLY A 237 29.08 25.38 21.71
CA GLY A 237 30.01 24.36 22.22
C GLY A 237 29.32 23.19 22.91
N GLN A 238 27.99 23.07 22.78
CA GLN A 238 27.21 22.04 23.45
C GLN A 238 26.97 20.83 22.57
N THR A 239 26.88 19.68 23.23
CA THR A 239 26.51 18.43 22.59
C THR A 239 24.99 18.33 22.46
N ILE A 240 24.46 18.41 21.24
CA ILE A 240 23.03 18.25 20.96
C ILE A 240 22.72 16.78 20.65
N ARG A 241 21.74 16.21 21.34
CA ARG A 241 21.22 14.87 21.02
C ARG A 241 20.10 14.99 19.98
N LEU A 242 20.41 14.70 18.72
CA LEU A 242 19.41 14.62 17.67
C LEU A 242 18.84 13.19 17.58
N PRO A 243 17.51 13.01 17.49
CA PRO A 243 16.94 11.68 17.27
C PRO A 243 17.38 11.15 15.89
N GLY A 244 18.19 10.09 15.90
CA GLY A 244 18.68 9.42 14.71
C GLY A 244 18.28 7.95 14.69
N THR A 245 18.17 7.38 13.49
CA THR A 245 18.14 5.93 13.30
C THR A 245 19.38 5.52 12.53
N GLY A 246 20.10 4.53 13.05
CA GLY A 246 21.30 3.97 12.42
C GLY A 246 21.03 2.56 11.95
N LEU A 247 21.57 2.18 10.79
CA LEU A 247 21.66 0.79 10.34
C LEU A 247 23.07 0.30 10.68
N GLY A 248 23.16 -0.82 11.40
CA GLY A 248 24.44 -1.40 11.75
C GLY A 248 24.40 -2.92 11.85
N GLN A 249 25.58 -3.52 11.93
CA GLN A 249 25.76 -4.96 12.06
C GLN A 249 26.15 -5.31 13.49
N VAL A 250 25.50 -6.31 14.08
CA VAL A 250 25.84 -6.80 15.41
C VAL A 250 27.19 -7.53 15.35
N ILE A 251 28.19 -7.02 16.06
CA ILE A 251 29.53 -7.60 16.15
C ILE A 251 29.69 -8.39 17.46
N GLY A 252 29.31 -7.78 18.57
CA GLY A 252 29.43 -8.36 19.91
C GLY A 252 28.10 -8.52 20.62
N LEU A 253 28.00 -9.58 21.41
CA LEU A 253 26.86 -9.96 22.24
C LEU A 253 27.11 -9.61 23.72
N PRO A 254 26.07 -9.59 24.57
CA PRO A 254 26.22 -9.28 25.98
C PRO A 254 27.28 -10.14 26.68
N GLY A 255 28.16 -9.50 27.47
CA GLY A 255 29.25 -10.16 28.20
C GLY A 255 30.56 -10.32 27.42
N GLU A 256 30.56 -10.05 26.11
CA GLU A 256 31.77 -10.20 25.28
C GLU A 256 32.71 -9.00 25.37
N LEU A 257 34.01 -9.25 25.22
CA LEU A 257 35.02 -8.23 24.96
C LEU A 257 35.12 -8.03 23.45
N VAL A 258 34.85 -6.81 22.98
CA VAL A 258 34.97 -6.44 21.56
C VAL A 258 36.14 -5.49 21.40
N GLU A 259 37.02 -5.82 20.47
CA GLU A 259 38.19 -5.03 20.13
C GLU A 259 38.20 -4.72 18.63
N LEU A 260 38.69 -3.54 18.28
CA LEU A 260 38.97 -3.13 16.92
C LEU A 260 40.45 -2.79 16.83
N HIS A 261 41.19 -3.54 16.02
CA HIS A 261 42.62 -3.34 15.81
C HIS A 261 42.95 -3.57 14.34
N SER A 262 43.68 -2.64 13.72
CA SER A 262 44.11 -2.74 12.32
C SER A 262 42.96 -3.06 11.35
N ASP A 263 41.82 -2.36 11.48
CA ASP A 263 40.62 -2.56 10.65
C ASP A 263 40.02 -3.96 10.72
N ARG A 264 40.18 -4.65 11.86
CA ARG A 264 39.59 -5.97 12.12
C ARG A 264 38.95 -6.03 13.49
N PHE A 265 37.74 -6.58 13.54
CA PHE A 265 37.06 -6.85 14.80
C PHE A 265 37.61 -8.14 15.42
N ARG A 266 37.86 -8.11 16.72
CA ARG A 266 38.13 -9.29 17.56
C ARG A 266 37.07 -9.37 18.64
N VAL A 267 36.57 -10.58 18.89
CA VAL A 267 35.59 -10.83 19.95
C VAL A 267 36.12 -11.93 20.86
N ASN A 268 36.33 -11.61 22.13
CA ASN A 268 36.98 -12.49 23.11
C ASN A 268 38.32 -13.05 22.58
N GLY A 269 39.12 -12.20 21.93
CA GLY A 269 40.41 -12.57 21.33
C GLY A 269 40.33 -13.28 19.97
N VAL A 270 39.14 -13.66 19.51
CA VAL A 270 38.95 -14.31 18.20
C VAL A 270 38.72 -13.26 17.12
N GLU A 271 39.58 -13.24 16.11
CA GLU A 271 39.44 -12.34 14.96
C GLU A 271 38.27 -12.75 14.05
N LEU A 272 37.43 -11.79 13.69
CA LEU A 272 36.30 -11.99 12.79
C LEU A 272 36.72 -11.83 11.33
N ASP A 273 36.09 -12.61 10.46
CA ASP A 273 36.28 -12.53 9.00
C ASP A 273 35.83 -11.16 8.46
N THR A 274 36.75 -10.42 7.87
CA THR A 274 36.53 -9.06 7.34
C THR A 274 35.57 -9.02 6.16
N SER A 275 35.38 -10.13 5.45
CA SER A 275 34.39 -10.22 4.38
C SER A 275 32.95 -10.27 4.92
N LYS A 276 32.77 -10.92 6.08
CA LYS A 276 31.49 -11.08 6.80
C LYS A 276 31.19 -9.91 7.74
N TYR A 277 32.22 -9.34 8.34
CA TYR A 277 32.16 -8.27 9.33
C TYR A 277 33.03 -7.08 8.90
N PRO A 278 32.68 -6.40 7.78
CA PRO A 278 33.48 -5.29 7.30
C PRO A 278 33.46 -4.13 8.30
N VAL A 279 34.63 -3.54 8.56
CA VAL A 279 34.75 -2.34 9.40
C VAL A 279 34.20 -1.14 8.61
N PRO A 280 33.15 -0.45 9.10
CA PRO A 280 32.66 0.79 8.50
C PRO A 280 33.79 1.79 8.33
N GLN A 281 33.77 2.57 7.25
CA GLN A 281 34.85 3.53 6.92
C GLN A 281 35.22 4.45 8.09
N ARG A 282 34.23 4.87 8.90
CA ARG A 282 34.42 5.74 10.07
C ARG A 282 35.13 5.07 11.25
N LEU A 283 35.13 3.75 11.30
CA LEU A 283 35.83 2.98 12.34
C LEU A 283 37.24 2.57 11.91
N LYS A 284 37.60 2.77 10.64
CA LYS A 284 38.93 2.40 10.15
C LYS A 284 40.02 3.26 10.79
N GLY A 285 41.15 2.63 11.10
CA GLY A 285 42.29 3.25 11.79
C GLY A 285 42.11 3.46 13.29
N LEU A 286 40.92 3.20 13.84
CA LEU A 286 40.67 3.35 15.27
C LEU A 286 41.10 2.10 16.05
N HIS A 287 41.59 2.33 17.26
CA HIS A 287 41.82 1.30 18.27
C HIS A 287 40.73 1.38 19.34
N LEU A 288 39.84 0.40 19.36
CA LEU A 288 38.73 0.32 20.32
C LEU A 288 38.84 -0.95 21.15
N SER A 289 38.51 -0.88 22.43
CA SER A 289 38.34 -2.06 23.29
C SER A 289 37.22 -1.76 24.28
N THR A 290 36.18 -2.60 24.30
CA THR A 290 35.04 -2.42 25.20
C THR A 290 34.47 -3.77 25.64
N ARG A 291 34.20 -3.90 26.94
CA ARG A 291 33.51 -5.06 27.50
C ARG A 291 32.02 -4.75 27.61
N LEU A 292 31.20 -5.58 26.97
CA LEU A 292 29.75 -5.39 26.91
C LEU A 292 29.08 -5.85 28.20
N GLY A 293 28.27 -4.99 28.80
CA GLY A 293 27.43 -5.32 29.94
C GLY A 293 26.24 -6.21 29.58
N HIS A 294 25.43 -6.55 30.60
CA HIS A 294 24.19 -7.29 30.39
C HIS A 294 23.22 -6.49 29.49
N GLY A 295 22.71 -7.14 28.45
CA GLY A 295 21.78 -6.53 27.49
C GLY A 295 22.39 -5.47 26.56
N GLN A 296 23.72 -5.31 26.57
CA GLN A 296 24.43 -4.44 25.64
C GLN A 296 24.99 -5.23 24.46
N TYR A 297 24.93 -4.63 23.28
CA TYR A 297 25.43 -5.19 22.03
C TYR A 297 26.44 -4.21 21.43
N PHE A 298 27.52 -4.71 20.83
CA PHE A 298 28.37 -3.86 20.01
C PHE A 298 27.84 -3.91 18.58
N ILE A 299 27.39 -2.76 18.07
CA ILE A 299 26.81 -2.65 16.73
C ILE A 299 27.73 -1.73 15.90
N ALA A 300 28.34 -2.29 14.86
CA ALA A 300 29.15 -1.54 13.92
C ALA A 300 28.24 -0.66 13.06
N LEU A 301 28.32 0.65 13.29
CA LEU A 301 27.42 1.65 12.72
C LEU A 301 28.21 2.66 11.91
N ASN A 302 27.60 3.17 10.84
CA ASN A 302 28.13 4.29 10.09
C ASN A 302 27.44 5.58 10.56
N TYR A 303 28.08 6.31 11.46
CA TYR A 303 27.56 7.58 11.99
C TYR A 303 27.72 8.72 11.00
N HIS A 304 26.85 9.72 11.11
CA HIS A 304 26.87 10.90 10.22
C HIS A 304 27.62 12.11 10.81
N SER A 305 28.17 12.01 12.01
CA SER A 305 28.83 13.13 12.70
C SER A 305 30.35 13.02 12.62
N ASP A 306 31.00 14.01 12.01
CA ASP A 306 32.47 14.11 11.95
C ASP A 306 33.11 14.21 13.34
N ILE A 307 32.41 14.80 14.32
CA ILE A 307 32.92 15.05 15.69
C ILE A 307 33.22 13.75 16.47
N ILE A 308 32.54 12.65 16.17
CA ILE A 308 32.72 11.40 16.95
C ILE A 308 34.03 10.68 16.57
N ALA A 309 34.55 10.90 15.36
CA ALA A 309 35.66 10.14 14.81
C ALA A 309 36.98 10.31 15.59
N ASP A 310 37.18 11.46 16.23
CA ASP A 310 38.46 11.79 16.88
C ASP A 310 38.57 11.27 18.33
N ASN A 311 37.50 10.70 18.89
CA ASN A 311 37.50 10.17 20.25
C ASN A 311 37.13 8.68 20.27
N PRO A 312 38.11 7.78 20.43
CA PRO A 312 37.90 6.33 20.47
C PRO A 312 36.91 5.89 21.55
N SER A 313 36.99 6.49 22.75
CA SER A 313 36.09 6.15 23.87
C SER A 313 34.65 6.55 23.58
N LEU A 314 34.43 7.72 22.98
CA LEU A 314 33.10 8.15 22.56
C LEU A 314 32.55 7.26 21.44
N THR A 315 33.40 6.88 20.49
CA THR A 315 33.06 5.97 19.40
C THR A 315 32.64 4.59 19.93
N ALA A 316 33.43 4.02 20.85
CA ALA A 316 33.13 2.75 21.49
C ALA A 316 31.78 2.82 22.24
N ASN A 317 31.56 3.87 23.04
CA ASN A 317 30.31 4.08 23.77
C ASN A 317 29.11 4.24 22.84
N THR A 318 29.30 4.83 21.66
CA THR A 318 28.21 5.00 20.69
C THR A 318 27.87 3.66 20.02
N CYS A 319 28.88 2.84 19.72
CA CYS A 319 28.71 1.49 19.16
C CYS A 319 28.16 0.49 20.17
N THR A 320 28.30 0.74 21.47
CA THR A 320 27.68 -0.05 22.54
C THR A 320 26.21 0.38 22.71
N VAL A 321 25.30 -0.47 22.26
CA VAL A 321 23.86 -0.19 22.20
C VAL A 321 23.10 -1.13 23.13
N GLU A 322 22.25 -0.55 23.97
CA GLU A 322 21.29 -1.31 24.80
C GLU A 322 20.25 -2.01 23.91
N GLY A 323 19.88 -3.25 24.24
CA GLY A 323 18.90 -4.03 23.46
C GLY A 323 17.57 -3.32 23.24
N GLY A 324 17.09 -2.54 24.22
CA GLY A 324 15.85 -1.76 24.10
C GLY A 324 15.90 -0.62 23.07
N ARG A 325 17.10 -0.23 22.60
CA ARG A 325 17.29 0.77 21.54
C ARG A 325 17.29 0.16 20.15
N ILE A 326 17.27 -1.16 20.03
CA ILE A 326 17.21 -1.86 18.74
C ILE A 326 15.75 -1.90 18.30
N THR A 327 15.41 -1.14 17.26
CA THR A 327 14.02 -0.92 16.84
C THR A 327 13.52 -1.97 15.85
N GLY A 328 14.41 -2.64 15.13
CA GLY A 328 14.02 -3.70 14.21
C GLY A 328 15.18 -4.43 13.57
N ASN A 329 14.86 -5.59 12.97
CA ASN A 329 15.84 -6.45 12.31
C ASN A 329 15.63 -6.40 10.80
N VAL A 330 16.70 -6.22 10.04
CA VAL A 330 16.69 -6.36 8.60
C VAL A 330 16.56 -7.85 8.26
N PHE A 331 15.60 -8.19 7.41
CA PHE A 331 15.38 -9.59 7.01
C PHE A 331 15.32 -9.78 5.48
N MET A 332 15.26 -8.70 4.71
CA MET A 332 15.09 -8.77 3.26
C MET A 332 15.70 -7.57 2.57
N ARG A 333 16.33 -7.82 1.42
CA ARG A 333 16.71 -6.80 0.45
C ARG A 333 15.53 -6.59 -0.51
N TRP A 334 14.97 -5.39 -0.51
CA TRP A 334 13.83 -5.00 -1.34
C TRP A 334 14.24 -4.54 -2.74
N TRP A 335 15.30 -3.73 -2.82
CA TRP A 335 15.80 -3.13 -4.05
C TRP A 335 17.33 -3.26 -4.11
N PRO A 336 17.94 -3.56 -5.27
CA PRO A 336 17.31 -3.69 -6.60
C PRO A 336 16.53 -4.99 -6.83
N LEU A 337 15.60 -4.97 -7.81
CA LEU A 337 14.71 -6.11 -8.10
C LEU A 337 15.47 -7.39 -8.44
N TRP A 338 16.53 -7.32 -9.24
CA TRP A 338 17.31 -8.49 -9.67
C TRP A 338 18.11 -9.14 -8.53
N ARG A 339 18.27 -8.46 -7.38
CA ARG A 339 18.89 -9.02 -6.17
C ARG A 339 17.89 -9.21 -5.04
N ARG A 340 16.60 -9.00 -5.27
CA ARG A 340 15.60 -9.11 -4.21
C ARG A 340 15.65 -10.49 -3.56
N GLY A 341 15.71 -10.54 -2.23
CA GLY A 341 15.82 -11.80 -1.51
C GLY A 341 15.87 -11.59 0.00
N ARG A 342 15.65 -12.68 0.74
CA ARG A 342 15.86 -12.68 2.19
C ARG A 342 17.34 -12.53 2.49
N ILE A 343 17.63 -11.80 3.57
CA ILE A 343 18.98 -11.69 4.11
C ILE A 343 19.04 -12.73 5.23
N GLY A 344 19.70 -13.85 4.95
CA GLY A 344 19.97 -14.92 5.92
C GLY A 344 21.40 -14.85 6.41
N LEU A 345 21.60 -15.24 7.67
CA LEU A 345 22.85 -15.84 8.12
C LEU A 345 22.61 -17.35 7.92
N ASP A 346 22.96 -17.86 6.74
CA ASP A 346 22.99 -19.32 6.52
C ASP A 346 24.14 -19.95 7.32
#